data_AF-A0A947R687-F1
#
_entry.id   AF-A0A947R687-F1
#
_cell.length_a   1.000
_cell.length_b   1.000
_cell.length_c   1.000
_cell.angle_alpha   90.00
_cell.angle_beta   90.00
_cell.angle_gamma   90.00
#
_symmetry.space_group_name_H-M   'P 1'
#
loop_
_entity.id
_entity.type
_entity.pdbx_description
1 polymer ?
#
loop_
_entity_poly.entity_id
_entity_poly.type
_entity_poly.pdbx_seq_one_letter_code
_entity_poly.pdbx_strand_id
1 'polypeptide(L)'
;MKKILIVFGFLLILSISGCTGQALCHINPDLDACLITYTPVTGDMTGEIQNDEVLNVVNMTQDFDFSITSLSTFSFTENPGIPYVDVEEFLYVMHEGLVYYTISYGETVEVEYKVNYSGSIFGAYAFLMELNPTENTIYFNDMNFTSEFNISPGFDHEPNFSTISGDYVEGVLEETIDLDDYNILMKEEDGVLFIPMYLANVLLTGSYINVYQNGLNLYIVDDFSLMSEQIVDEASLPEDADPLNLIENSANFISMYFDYFYGLKAYFEIESYKTLFQSLGLYDALTISEFDEILFSYIYSLSDLHTSIYSLGYDSADANLTFPEENERLNQFYDAYYSDTCTERELEFDFKEFPDYYILEINEFTFDTLGYLQSNLVDLDPDKPIFIDLACNPGGSLLAVLELIAYLTDEPFEFQYTITSTGEIYKQTYESTNDTVITNEFYLFTSKASYSATNLFVSMAKDHQLATIIGEKTSGGACAVVFAVLPNNMVITHASAMAMLNASGEIIEDGIEPDIYYSSSIDIDDLILEVENYYFLHVESEVIDSSTNNVIDIAVDLSDFPVNSTFISLEIEVFNSSTSELISTNQYSTDTFHFQLSMGVEDPIASIVIFVHYEYLGITTKVLVYEASFDPSN
;
A
#
# COMPACT_ATOMS: atom_id res chain seq x y z
N MET A 1 27.75 0.71 11.64
CA MET A 1 26.95 0.61 10.41
C MET A 1 26.04 1.81 10.41
N LYS A 2 26.07 2.67 9.38
CA LYS A 2 25.06 3.72 9.24
C LYS A 2 23.72 3.01 9.14
N LYS A 3 22.79 3.29 10.05
CA LYS A 3 21.40 2.85 9.93
C LYS A 3 20.87 3.48 8.65
N ILE A 4 20.63 2.67 7.62
CA ILE A 4 19.81 3.09 6.50
C ILE A 4 18.44 2.51 6.83
N LEU A 5 17.65 3.28 7.56
CA LEU A 5 16.22 3.04 7.64
C LEU A 5 15.70 3.46 6.27
N ILE A 6 15.38 2.50 5.41
CA ILE A 6 14.70 2.80 4.15
C ILE A 6 13.27 3.12 4.56
N VAL A 7 12.96 4.41 4.62
CA VAL A 7 11.61 4.91 4.88
C VAL A 7 10.87 4.84 3.55
N PHE A 8 9.92 3.92 3.44
CA PHE A 8 9.14 3.73 2.22
C PHE A 8 8.16 4.89 2.04
N GLY A 9 8.10 5.43 0.81
CA GLY A 9 7.25 6.53 0.41
C GLY A 9 5.76 6.27 0.67
N PHE A 10 5.04 7.37 0.90
CA PHE A 10 3.66 7.40 1.37
C PHE A 10 2.68 6.70 0.43
N LEU A 11 1.78 5.92 1.04
CA LEU A 11 0.56 5.46 0.41
C LEU A 11 -0.48 6.56 0.59
N LEU A 12 -0.62 7.43 -0.42
CA LEU A 12 -1.68 8.42 -0.48
C LEU A 12 -2.99 7.66 -0.77
N ILE A 13 -3.80 7.41 0.25
CA ILE A 13 -5.09 6.75 0.08
C ILE A 13 -6.07 7.79 -0.46
N LEU A 14 -6.53 7.53 -1.67
CA LEU A 14 -7.62 8.25 -2.29
C LEU A 14 -8.95 7.91 -1.60
N SER A 15 -9.72 8.93 -1.24
CA SER A 15 -11.18 8.82 -1.35
C SER A 15 -11.52 8.80 -2.84
N ILE A 16 -11.46 7.63 -3.49
CA ILE A 16 -11.94 7.48 -4.88
C ILE A 16 -13.48 7.46 -4.87
N SER A 17 -14.09 8.54 -4.39
CA SER A 17 -15.40 8.95 -4.85
C SER A 17 -15.15 9.72 -6.14
N GLY A 18 -15.36 9.07 -7.27
CA GLY A 18 -15.04 9.59 -8.60
C GLY A 18 -15.39 11.08 -8.74
N CYS A 19 -14.35 11.89 -8.89
CA CYS A 19 -14.48 13.26 -9.35
C CYS A 19 -13.23 13.60 -10.15
N THR A 20 -13.33 13.28 -11.43
CA THR A 20 -12.54 13.85 -12.52
C THR A 20 -12.46 15.37 -12.38
N GLY A 21 -11.26 15.93 -12.34
CA GLY A 21 -10.90 17.02 -13.24
C GLY A 21 -11.73 18.27 -13.11
N GLN A 22 -11.82 18.81 -11.91
CA GLN A 22 -11.92 20.23 -11.66
C GLN A 22 -11.79 20.42 -10.16
N ALA A 23 -10.98 21.40 -9.77
CA ALA A 23 -11.25 22.17 -8.57
C ALA A 23 -12.73 22.59 -8.60
N LEU A 24 -13.62 21.76 -8.05
CA LEU A 24 -14.94 22.18 -7.68
C LEU A 24 -14.70 23.07 -6.50
N CYS A 25 -14.51 24.36 -6.81
CA CYS A 25 -14.66 25.42 -5.85
C CYS A 25 -15.83 25.05 -4.92
N HIS A 26 -15.49 24.71 -3.68
CA HIS A 26 -16.37 24.86 -2.54
C HIS A 26 -16.92 26.29 -2.58
N ILE A 27 -18.12 26.48 -3.14
CA ILE A 27 -18.96 27.69 -3.11
C ILE A 27 -20.22 27.24 -3.91
N ASN A 28 -21.45 27.14 -3.38
CA ASN A 28 -22.19 28.01 -2.42
C ASN A 28 -23.60 27.38 -2.18
N PRO A 29 -24.58 27.92 -1.38
CA PRO A 29 -24.79 29.33 -1.00
C PRO A 29 -25.53 29.58 0.33
N ASP A 30 -24.84 29.85 1.45
CA ASP A 30 -25.45 30.70 2.52
C ASP A 30 -24.51 31.09 3.67
N LEU A 31 -23.23 30.72 3.67
CA LEU A 31 -22.26 31.27 4.60
C LEU A 31 -21.06 31.80 3.81
N ASP A 32 -21.06 33.13 3.62
CA ASP A 32 -19.82 33.90 3.49
C ASP A 32 -18.80 33.32 4.46
N ALA A 33 -17.58 33.03 3.98
CA ALA A 33 -16.41 32.60 4.75
C ALA A 33 -16.66 32.66 6.25
N CYS A 34 -17.07 31.53 6.84
CA CYS A 34 -17.21 31.45 8.28
C CYS A 34 -15.79 31.58 8.80
N LEU A 35 -15.38 32.81 9.12
CA LEU A 35 -14.18 33.08 9.87
C LEU A 35 -14.32 32.19 11.11
N ILE A 36 -13.53 31.13 11.17
CA ILE A 36 -13.35 30.39 12.42
C ILE A 36 -12.70 31.44 13.32
N THR A 37 -13.47 32.01 14.24
CA THR A 37 -12.98 33.07 15.12
C THR A 37 -12.71 32.45 16.47
N TYR A 38 -11.44 32.17 16.76
CA TYR A 38 -11.01 31.81 18.10
C TYR A 38 -10.77 33.07 18.94
N THR A 39 -11.17 33.03 20.22
CA THR A 39 -10.82 34.07 21.19
C THR A 39 -9.81 33.50 22.17
N PRO A 40 -8.53 33.95 22.15
CA PRO A 40 -7.50 33.43 23.02
C PRO A 40 -7.88 33.45 24.49
N VAL A 41 -7.62 32.33 25.18
CA VAL A 41 -7.67 32.26 26.63
C VAL A 41 -6.67 33.29 27.19
N THR A 42 -7.20 34.35 27.81
CA THR A 42 -6.39 35.48 28.31
C THR A 42 -6.67 35.73 29.79
N GLY A 43 -5.81 35.19 30.66
CA GLY A 43 -5.87 35.41 32.11
C GLY A 43 -5.05 34.38 32.89
N ASP A 44 -4.67 34.71 34.14
CA ASP A 44 -4.25 33.69 35.10
C ASP A 44 -5.47 32.80 35.35
N MET A 45 -5.45 31.60 34.77
CA MET A 45 -6.38 30.53 35.16
C MET A 45 -6.18 30.20 36.64
N THR A 46 -7.19 29.60 37.28
CA THR A 46 -7.08 29.29 38.70
C THR A 46 -5.92 28.30 38.93
N GLY A 47 -5.33 28.31 40.12
CA GLY A 47 -3.94 27.86 40.35
C GLY A 47 -3.58 26.38 40.10
N GLU A 48 -4.42 25.58 39.43
CA GLU A 48 -4.12 24.23 38.94
C GLU A 48 -3.54 24.22 37.51
N ILE A 49 -3.84 25.23 36.68
CA ILE A 49 -3.34 25.36 35.29
C ILE A 49 -2.45 26.58 35.16
N GLN A 50 -1.31 26.39 34.49
CA GLN A 50 -0.42 27.49 34.18
C GLN A 50 -0.26 27.57 32.66
N ASN A 51 -0.33 28.80 32.14
CA ASN A 51 0.13 29.05 30.77
C ASN A 51 1.63 28.72 30.74
N ASP A 52 2.01 27.83 29.83
CA ASP A 52 3.34 27.23 29.82
C ASP A 52 4.21 27.96 28.80
N GLU A 53 4.04 27.64 27.53
CA GLU A 53 4.78 28.25 26.42
C GLU A 53 3.85 28.66 25.27
N VAL A 54 4.29 29.65 24.50
CA VAL A 54 3.70 29.96 23.19
C VAL A 54 4.64 29.43 22.13
N LEU A 55 4.21 28.39 21.42
CA LEU A 55 4.97 27.75 20.36
C LEU A 55 4.87 28.58 19.07
N ASN A 56 5.96 28.62 18.31
CA ASN A 56 6.02 29.18 16.97
C ASN A 56 5.65 28.09 15.96
N VAL A 57 4.56 28.29 15.22
CA VAL A 57 4.09 27.32 14.22
C VAL A 57 4.93 27.46 12.95
N VAL A 58 5.46 26.34 12.47
CA VAL A 58 6.29 26.24 11.27
C VAL A 58 5.64 25.23 10.32
N ASN A 59 5.16 25.70 9.17
CA ASN A 59 4.62 24.85 8.13
C ASN A 59 5.76 24.16 7.35
N MET A 60 5.74 22.82 7.33
CA MET A 60 6.66 21.98 6.54
C MET A 60 5.91 21.14 5.50
N THR A 61 4.59 21.32 5.37
CA THR A 61 3.77 20.58 4.40
C THR A 61 4.01 21.06 2.97
N GLN A 62 3.79 20.19 2.00
CA GLN A 62 3.88 20.54 0.57
C GLN A 62 2.55 21.10 0.03
N ASP A 63 1.43 20.54 0.48
CA ASP A 63 0.11 20.78 -0.11
C ASP A 63 -0.73 21.83 0.61
N PHE A 64 -0.33 22.25 1.81
CA PHE A 64 -1.09 23.19 2.65
C PHE A 64 -0.27 24.43 3.01
N ASP A 65 -0.93 25.58 3.16
CA ASP A 65 -0.31 26.83 3.61
C ASP A 65 -0.96 27.30 4.90
N PHE A 66 -0.31 27.01 6.04
CA PHE A 66 -0.82 27.37 7.36
C PHE A 66 -0.51 28.83 7.73
N SER A 67 -1.55 29.65 7.89
CA SER A 67 -1.46 31.09 8.14
C SER A 67 -1.33 31.46 9.62
N ILE A 68 -1.69 30.55 10.53
CA ILE A 68 -1.57 30.77 11.98
C ILE A 68 -0.16 30.44 12.45
N THR A 69 0.51 31.40 13.09
CA THR A 69 1.94 31.33 13.40
C THR A 69 2.26 30.99 14.86
N SER A 70 1.25 30.77 15.70
CA SER A 70 1.45 30.51 17.13
C SER A 70 0.38 29.61 17.73
N LEU A 71 0.78 28.78 18.69
CA LEU A 71 -0.11 27.95 19.50
C LEU A 71 0.26 28.10 20.98
N SER A 72 -0.73 28.35 21.83
CA SER A 72 -0.56 28.39 23.29
C SER A 72 -0.58 26.98 23.86
N THR A 73 0.33 26.71 24.80
CA THR A 73 0.38 25.47 25.57
C THR A 73 0.20 25.73 27.06
N PHE A 74 -0.24 24.70 27.76
CA PHE A 74 -0.61 24.76 29.16
C PHE A 74 0.00 23.56 29.89
N SER A 75 0.35 23.78 31.17
CA SER A 75 0.90 22.73 32.03
C SER A 75 0.04 22.57 33.27
N PHE A 76 -0.02 21.33 33.75
CA PHE A 76 -0.81 20.91 34.91
C PHE A 76 0.09 20.29 35.96
N THR A 77 -0.14 20.65 37.23
CA THR A 77 0.65 20.07 38.33
C THR A 77 0.46 18.56 38.50
N GLU A 78 -0.65 18.03 37.99
CA GLU A 78 -1.02 16.61 38.05
C GLU A 78 -0.30 15.79 36.97
N ASN A 79 0.19 16.43 35.89
CA ASN A 79 0.88 15.79 34.78
C ASN A 79 2.07 16.66 34.30
N PRO A 80 3.12 16.83 35.13
CA PRO A 80 4.20 17.77 34.87
C PRO A 80 5.03 17.41 33.62
N GLY A 81 5.40 18.42 32.82
CA GLY A 81 6.23 18.21 31.63
C GLY A 81 5.49 17.65 30.41
N ILE A 82 4.17 17.49 30.49
CA ILE A 82 3.32 17.16 29.34
C ILE A 82 2.59 18.44 28.89
N PRO A 83 2.78 18.89 27.64
CA PRO A 83 2.07 20.05 27.13
C PRO A 83 0.62 19.70 26.81
N TYR A 84 -0.29 20.57 27.26
CA TYR A 84 -1.70 20.53 26.94
C TYR A 84 -2.08 21.69 26.02
N VAL A 85 -3.13 21.49 25.23
CA VAL A 85 -3.64 22.48 24.28
C VAL A 85 -5.14 22.66 24.48
N ASP A 86 -5.63 23.87 24.26
CA ASP A 86 -7.05 24.14 24.08
C ASP A 86 -7.50 23.50 22.76
N VAL A 87 -8.54 22.66 22.81
CA VAL A 87 -9.10 21.96 21.64
C VAL A 87 -9.52 22.95 20.54
N GLU A 88 -10.13 24.08 20.90
CA GLU A 88 -10.59 25.09 19.92
C GLU A 88 -9.42 25.83 19.29
N GLU A 89 -8.40 26.20 20.08
CA GLU A 89 -7.19 26.86 19.57
C GLU A 89 -6.43 25.93 18.62
N PHE A 90 -6.28 24.65 18.99
CA PHE A 90 -5.58 23.67 18.19
C PHE A 90 -6.27 23.46 16.84
N LEU A 91 -7.59 23.23 16.84
CA LEU A 91 -8.39 23.12 15.62
C LEU A 91 -8.33 24.40 14.76
N TYR A 92 -8.28 25.57 15.39
CA TYR A 92 -8.11 26.84 14.69
C TYR A 92 -6.72 26.96 14.04
N VAL A 93 -5.65 26.51 14.69
CA VAL A 93 -4.31 26.45 14.06
C VAL A 93 -4.32 25.49 12.87
N MET A 94 -5.00 24.35 12.98
CA MET A 94 -5.00 23.29 11.98
C MET A 94 -6.02 23.47 10.84
N HIS A 95 -6.89 24.49 10.90
CA HIS A 95 -8.09 24.57 10.04
C HIS A 95 -7.85 24.55 8.52
N GLU A 96 -6.68 24.98 8.04
CA GLU A 96 -6.34 24.99 6.61
C GLU A 96 -6.11 23.58 6.03
N GLY A 97 -5.78 22.60 6.87
CA GLY A 97 -5.63 21.20 6.48
C GLY A 97 -6.86 20.33 6.77
N LEU A 98 -7.93 20.89 7.33
CA LEU A 98 -9.10 20.16 7.82
C LEU A 98 -10.34 20.45 6.98
N VAL A 99 -11.21 19.46 6.84
CA VAL A 99 -12.54 19.66 6.24
C VAL A 99 -13.36 20.63 7.09
N TYR A 100 -14.39 21.25 6.50
CA TYR A 100 -15.24 22.17 7.26
C TYR A 100 -15.96 21.43 8.42
N TYR A 101 -15.72 21.90 9.63
CA TYR A 101 -16.26 21.32 10.87
C TYR A 101 -17.02 22.36 11.70
N THR A 102 -17.78 21.86 12.67
CA THR A 102 -18.46 22.64 13.71
C THR A 102 -18.12 22.10 15.08
N ILE A 103 -18.03 23.00 16.07
CA ILE A 103 -17.81 22.64 17.47
C ILE A 103 -19.06 23.04 18.29
N SER A 104 -19.58 22.11 19.10
CA SER A 104 -20.62 22.38 20.11
C SER A 104 -20.08 22.19 21.53
N TYR A 105 -20.57 23.02 22.45
CA TYR A 105 -20.23 22.97 23.87
C TYR A 105 -21.47 22.64 24.71
N GLY A 106 -21.37 21.59 25.51
CA GLY A 106 -22.43 21.11 26.40
C GLY A 106 -21.85 20.44 27.64
N GLU A 107 -22.38 19.26 27.99
CA GLU A 107 -21.73 18.36 28.97
C GLU A 107 -20.48 17.68 28.35
N THR A 108 -20.42 17.65 27.02
CA THR A 108 -19.30 17.20 26.19
C THR A 108 -18.90 18.33 25.23
N VAL A 109 -17.68 18.23 24.67
CA VAL A 109 -17.26 19.02 23.52
C VAL A 109 -17.41 18.15 22.28
N GLU A 110 -18.26 18.57 21.35
CA GLU A 110 -18.60 17.81 20.15
C GLU A 110 -17.91 18.45 18.94
N VAL A 111 -17.22 17.65 18.12
CA VAL A 111 -16.67 18.05 16.83
C VAL A 111 -17.40 17.28 15.74
N GLU A 112 -18.12 17.97 14.86
CA GLU A 112 -18.88 17.38 13.76
C GLU A 112 -18.41 17.92 12.41
N TYR A 113 -18.29 17.04 11.42
CA TYR A 113 -18.14 17.44 10.01
C TYR A 113 -18.95 16.54 9.08
N LYS A 114 -19.12 16.98 7.82
CA LYS A 114 -19.94 16.27 6.83
C LYS A 114 -19.21 16.01 5.53
N VAL A 115 -19.23 14.75 5.11
CA VAL A 115 -18.66 14.29 3.83
C VAL A 115 -19.79 14.03 2.84
N ASN A 116 -19.64 14.56 1.62
CA ASN A 116 -20.58 14.31 0.53
C ASN A 116 -19.99 13.26 -0.41
N TYR A 117 -20.47 12.02 -0.30
CA TYR A 117 -20.09 10.99 -1.25
C TYR A 117 -20.82 11.21 -2.58
N SER A 118 -20.08 11.49 -3.66
CA SER A 118 -20.64 11.66 -4.99
C SER A 118 -21.40 10.40 -5.42
N GLY A 119 -22.62 10.55 -5.95
CA GLY A 119 -23.47 9.42 -6.36
C GLY A 119 -24.30 8.74 -5.25
N SER A 120 -24.11 9.12 -3.99
CA SER A 120 -24.92 8.64 -2.86
C SER A 120 -26.38 9.14 -2.95
N ILE A 121 -27.33 8.21 -2.94
CA ILE A 121 -28.77 8.50 -2.73
C ILE A 121 -29.08 8.97 -1.29
N PHE A 122 -28.10 8.93 -0.37
CA PHE A 122 -28.28 9.14 1.06
C PHE A 122 -27.93 10.57 1.55
N GLY A 123 -27.39 11.43 0.70
CA GLY A 123 -26.96 12.78 1.10
C GLY A 123 -25.63 12.76 1.85
N ALA A 124 -25.32 13.86 2.56
CA ALA A 124 -24.09 14.00 3.32
C ALA A 124 -24.07 13.06 4.55
N TYR A 125 -22.97 12.34 4.76
CA TYR A 125 -22.72 11.59 6.00
C TYR A 125 -22.09 12.51 7.04
N ALA A 126 -22.41 12.34 8.32
CA ALA A 126 -21.92 13.17 9.41
C ALA A 126 -21.03 12.34 10.34
N PHE A 127 -19.77 12.76 10.46
CA PHE A 127 -18.82 12.25 11.44
C PHE A 127 -18.90 13.11 12.70
N LEU A 128 -18.91 12.48 13.86
CA LEU A 128 -19.04 13.09 15.17
C LEU A 128 -18.05 12.45 16.14
N MET A 129 -17.24 13.29 16.76
CA MET A 129 -16.44 12.95 17.93
C MET A 129 -16.95 13.75 19.14
N GLU A 130 -17.19 13.06 20.26
CA GLU A 130 -17.58 13.68 21.53
C GLU A 130 -16.48 13.48 22.58
N LEU A 131 -15.94 14.57 23.10
CA LEU A 131 -14.97 14.59 24.19
C LEU A 131 -15.70 14.85 25.51
N ASN A 132 -15.70 13.88 26.41
CA ASN A 132 -16.36 13.98 27.71
C ASN A 132 -15.32 14.12 28.84
N PRO A 133 -15.04 15.35 29.33
CA PRO A 133 -14.06 15.55 30.41
C PRO A 133 -14.52 15.04 31.78
N THR A 134 -15.84 14.82 31.98
CA THR A 134 -16.36 14.34 33.26
C THR A 134 -16.24 12.81 33.39
N GLU A 135 -16.53 12.09 32.32
CA GLU A 135 -16.36 10.64 32.25
C GLU A 135 -14.96 10.23 31.77
N ASN A 136 -14.17 11.18 31.29
CA ASN A 136 -12.84 10.98 30.69
C ASN A 136 -12.86 10.00 29.50
N THR A 137 -13.85 10.16 28.62
CA THR A 137 -14.08 9.30 27.46
C THR A 137 -14.09 10.09 26.16
N ILE A 138 -13.73 9.41 25.07
CA ILE A 138 -13.90 9.89 23.69
C ILE A 138 -14.87 8.94 23.00
N TYR A 139 -15.98 9.48 22.51
CA TYR A 139 -16.93 8.72 21.69
C TYR A 139 -16.81 9.13 20.23
N PHE A 140 -16.84 8.13 19.35
CA PHE A 140 -17.01 8.30 17.91
C PHE A 140 -18.29 7.64 17.48
N ASN A 141 -19.11 8.33 16.69
CA ASN A 141 -20.20 7.65 15.97
C ASN A 141 -19.66 6.76 14.84
N ASP A 142 -18.45 7.06 14.38
CA ASP A 142 -17.72 6.34 13.35
C ASP A 142 -16.22 6.50 13.59
N MET A 143 -15.53 5.39 13.87
CA MET A 143 -14.10 5.37 14.19
C MET A 143 -13.21 5.84 13.02
N ASN A 144 -13.74 5.92 11.80
CA ASN A 144 -13.04 6.53 10.66
C ASN A 144 -13.03 8.07 10.71
N PHE A 145 -13.52 8.68 11.79
CA PHE A 145 -13.52 10.13 11.98
C PHE A 145 -12.16 10.76 11.64
N THR A 146 -11.05 10.19 12.12
CA THR A 146 -9.73 10.81 11.93
C THR A 146 -9.20 10.65 10.50
N SER A 147 -9.51 9.54 9.81
CA SER A 147 -9.08 9.30 8.43
C SER A 147 -9.76 10.22 7.41
N GLU A 148 -10.97 10.69 7.71
CA GLU A 148 -11.78 11.51 6.80
C GLU A 148 -11.77 13.01 7.19
N PHE A 149 -10.98 13.40 8.20
CA PHE A 149 -10.99 14.76 8.75
C PHE A 149 -10.12 15.77 7.99
N ASN A 150 -9.21 15.30 7.14
CA ASN A 150 -8.37 16.17 6.31
C ASN A 150 -9.02 16.50 4.97
N ILE A 151 -8.68 17.68 4.42
CA ILE A 151 -8.93 17.94 3.00
C ILE A 151 -8.00 17.04 2.19
N SER A 152 -8.53 16.30 1.22
CA SER A 152 -7.69 15.52 0.30
C SER A 152 -6.82 16.47 -0.53
N PRO A 153 -5.49 16.26 -0.59
CA PRO A 153 -4.67 16.92 -1.59
C PRO A 153 -5.19 16.54 -2.99
N GLY A 154 -5.26 17.51 -3.89
CA GLY A 154 -5.78 17.30 -5.24
C GLY A 154 -4.74 16.63 -6.15
N PHE A 155 -5.19 15.86 -7.15
CA PHE A 155 -4.31 15.32 -8.18
C PHE A 155 -4.12 16.32 -9.32
N ASP A 156 -2.90 16.40 -9.84
CA ASP A 156 -2.57 17.23 -10.99
C ASP A 156 -3.04 16.63 -12.35
N HIS A 157 -3.52 15.38 -12.34
CA HIS A 157 -3.94 14.67 -13.55
C HIS A 157 -5.18 13.80 -13.34
N GLU A 158 -5.87 13.54 -14.46
CA GLU A 158 -7.00 12.62 -14.55
C GLU A 158 -6.50 11.18 -14.66
N PRO A 159 -7.04 10.25 -13.84
CA PRO A 159 -6.71 8.84 -13.98
C PRO A 159 -7.16 8.23 -15.32
N ASN A 160 -6.45 7.23 -15.84
CA ASN A 160 -6.87 6.49 -17.05
C ASN A 160 -7.86 5.36 -16.75
N PHE A 161 -8.51 5.42 -15.60
CA PHE A 161 -9.55 4.50 -15.20
C PHE A 161 -10.70 5.27 -14.51
N SER A 162 -11.87 4.65 -14.43
CA SER A 162 -13.02 5.20 -13.72
C SER A 162 -13.77 4.13 -12.97
N THR A 163 -14.38 4.51 -11.85
CA THR A 163 -15.19 3.60 -11.03
C THR A 163 -16.50 3.28 -11.74
N ILE A 164 -16.77 1.99 -11.94
CA ILE A 164 -18.04 1.48 -12.48
C ILE A 164 -19.02 1.18 -11.35
N SER A 165 -18.54 0.54 -10.30
CA SER A 165 -19.34 0.13 -9.15
C SER A 165 -18.50 0.08 -7.88
N GLY A 166 -19.18 0.20 -6.74
CA GLY A 166 -18.61 -0.05 -5.43
C GLY A 166 -19.57 -0.91 -4.61
N ASP A 167 -19.02 -1.92 -3.94
CA ASP A 167 -19.68 -2.69 -2.92
C ASP A 167 -19.09 -2.31 -1.54
N TYR A 168 -19.96 -2.26 -0.54
CA TYR A 168 -19.61 -1.91 0.83
C TYR A 168 -20.26 -2.91 1.79
N VAL A 169 -19.44 -3.44 2.70
CA VAL A 169 -19.90 -4.24 3.83
C VAL A 169 -19.71 -3.41 5.08
N GLU A 170 -20.82 -3.13 5.76
CA GLU A 170 -20.86 -2.36 7.00
C GLU A 170 -20.19 -3.13 8.13
N GLY A 171 -19.33 -2.43 8.88
CA GLY A 171 -18.66 -2.90 10.08
C GLY A 171 -19.33 -2.39 11.37
N VAL A 172 -18.56 -2.37 12.45
CA VAL A 172 -18.92 -1.70 13.72
C VAL A 172 -18.22 -0.35 13.74
N LEU A 173 -18.99 0.71 13.52
CA LEU A 173 -18.47 2.07 13.35
C LEU A 173 -18.33 2.80 14.69
N GLU A 174 -19.35 2.68 15.54
CA GLU A 174 -19.39 3.34 16.84
C GLU A 174 -18.32 2.77 17.78
N GLU A 175 -17.53 3.65 18.39
CA GLU A 175 -16.46 3.27 19.31
C GLU A 175 -16.36 4.25 20.48
N THR A 176 -15.97 3.76 21.65
CA THR A 176 -15.71 4.60 22.83
C THR A 176 -14.36 4.25 23.44
N ILE A 177 -13.48 5.24 23.49
CA ILE A 177 -12.19 5.15 24.16
C ILE A 177 -12.35 5.66 25.58
N ASP A 178 -12.17 4.77 26.56
CA ASP A 178 -12.07 5.15 27.97
C ASP A 178 -10.61 5.54 28.27
N LEU A 179 -10.36 6.82 28.56
CA LEU A 179 -9.00 7.29 28.80
C LEU A 179 -8.48 6.94 30.20
N ASP A 180 -9.38 6.63 31.15
CA ASP A 180 -8.99 6.11 32.47
C ASP A 180 -8.31 4.73 32.32
N ASP A 181 -8.73 3.95 31.32
CA ASP A 181 -8.07 2.69 30.97
C ASP A 181 -6.63 2.88 30.49
N TYR A 182 -6.17 4.10 30.20
CA TYR A 182 -4.79 4.38 29.82
C TYR A 182 -4.13 5.45 30.68
N ASN A 183 -4.76 5.90 31.77
CA ASN A 183 -4.27 7.02 32.59
C ASN A 183 -3.96 8.29 31.78
N ILE A 184 -4.75 8.55 30.73
CA ILE A 184 -4.67 9.79 29.95
C ILE A 184 -5.76 10.72 30.47
N LEU A 185 -5.42 11.98 30.76
CA LEU A 185 -6.33 12.90 31.43
C LEU A 185 -6.71 14.07 30.53
N MET A 186 -8.01 14.28 30.30
CA MET A 186 -8.57 15.54 29.84
C MET A 186 -8.89 16.46 31.02
N LYS A 187 -8.81 17.78 30.83
CA LYS A 187 -9.11 18.74 31.90
C LYS A 187 -9.94 19.89 31.38
N GLU A 188 -11.05 20.17 32.05
CA GLU A 188 -11.90 21.33 31.77
C GLU A 188 -11.71 22.39 32.86
N GLU A 189 -11.45 23.63 32.46
CA GLU A 189 -11.42 24.78 33.38
C GLU A 189 -12.03 26.01 32.73
N ASP A 190 -12.87 26.72 33.49
CA ASP A 190 -13.60 27.91 33.04
C ASP A 190 -14.39 27.71 31.72
N GLY A 191 -14.81 26.46 31.44
CA GLY A 191 -15.54 26.06 30.24
C GLY A 191 -14.67 25.84 29.00
N VAL A 192 -13.34 25.79 29.18
CA VAL A 192 -12.37 25.46 28.13
C VAL A 192 -11.86 24.04 28.36
N LEU A 193 -11.85 23.23 27.31
CA LEU A 193 -11.35 21.86 27.34
C LEU A 193 -9.88 21.82 26.89
N PHE A 194 -9.03 21.30 27.78
CA PHE A 194 -7.63 21.05 27.53
C PHE A 194 -7.36 19.56 27.42
N ILE A 195 -6.60 19.17 26.41
CA ILE A 195 -6.14 17.79 26.22
C ILE A 195 -4.62 17.76 26.01
N PRO A 196 -3.94 16.63 26.31
CA PRO A 196 -2.52 16.49 26.01
C PRO A 196 -2.27 16.69 24.51
N MET A 197 -1.19 17.38 24.14
CA MET A 197 -0.90 17.71 22.75
C MET A 197 -0.71 16.46 21.88
N TYR A 198 -0.15 15.38 22.43
CA TYR A 198 -0.06 14.10 21.71
C TYR A 198 -1.43 13.50 21.38
N LEU A 199 -2.44 13.73 22.24
CA LEU A 199 -3.81 13.28 22.01
C LEU A 199 -4.48 14.16 20.96
N ALA A 200 -4.28 15.48 21.03
CA ALA A 200 -4.72 16.41 19.99
C ALA A 200 -4.13 16.05 18.62
N ASN A 201 -2.85 15.65 18.57
CA ASN A 201 -2.18 15.25 17.34
C ASN A 201 -2.75 13.97 16.71
N VAL A 202 -3.40 13.09 17.46
CA VAL A 202 -4.07 11.91 16.88
C VAL A 202 -5.51 12.21 16.46
N LEU A 203 -6.20 13.04 17.24
CA LEU A 203 -7.63 13.27 17.09
C LEU A 203 -7.98 14.43 16.14
N LEU A 204 -7.13 15.45 16.07
CA LEU A 204 -7.49 16.78 15.54
C LEU A 204 -6.66 17.24 14.35
N THR A 205 -5.71 16.42 13.86
CA THR A 205 -4.90 16.73 12.67
C THR A 205 -5.28 15.88 11.46
N GLY A 206 -6.19 14.91 11.63
CA GLY A 206 -6.53 13.90 10.64
C GLY A 206 -5.42 12.88 10.40
N SER A 207 -5.49 12.10 9.31
CA SER A 207 -4.52 11.02 9.02
C SER A 207 -3.26 11.46 8.27
N TYR A 208 -3.27 12.61 7.59
CA TYR A 208 -2.15 13.03 6.72
C TYR A 208 -1.19 14.00 7.38
N ILE A 209 -1.65 14.74 8.38
CA ILE A 209 -0.88 15.82 8.99
C ILE A 209 -0.58 15.45 10.43
N ASN A 210 0.66 15.69 10.84
CA ASN A 210 1.14 15.57 12.19
C ASN A 210 1.70 16.91 12.68
N VAL A 211 1.74 17.08 13.99
CA VAL A 211 2.52 18.12 14.65
C VAL A 211 3.69 17.52 15.42
N TYR A 212 4.84 18.19 15.35
CA TYR A 212 6.07 17.77 16.02
C TYR A 212 6.70 18.97 16.74
N GLN A 213 6.90 18.87 18.06
CA GLN A 213 7.48 19.95 18.84
C GLN A 213 8.99 19.74 19.01
N ASN A 214 9.78 20.78 18.72
CA ASN A 214 11.18 20.84 19.12
C ASN A 214 11.50 22.24 19.67
N GLY A 215 11.72 22.30 20.99
CA GLY A 215 11.82 23.56 21.73
C GLY A 215 10.55 24.40 21.58
N LEU A 216 10.73 25.69 21.26
CA LEU A 216 9.63 26.63 21.04
C LEU A 216 9.03 26.59 19.63
N ASN A 217 9.36 25.59 18.80
CA ASN A 217 8.79 25.44 17.47
C ASN A 217 7.84 24.24 17.44
N LEU A 218 6.68 24.44 16.84
CA LEU A 218 5.74 23.39 16.47
C LEU A 218 5.75 23.26 14.95
N TYR A 219 6.28 22.15 14.45
CA TYR A 219 6.31 21.84 13.03
C TYR A 219 5.01 21.15 12.64
N ILE A 220 4.34 21.63 11.61
CA ILE A 220 3.23 20.94 10.95
C ILE A 220 3.80 20.18 9.75
N VAL A 221 3.61 18.86 9.73
CA VAL A 221 4.35 17.93 8.87
C VAL A 221 3.38 16.94 8.25
N ASP A 222 3.44 16.78 6.93
CA ASP A 222 2.76 15.72 6.17
C ASP A 222 3.71 14.55 5.88
N ASP A 223 4.99 14.85 5.68
CA ASP A 223 6.04 13.89 5.44
C ASP A 223 7.29 14.16 6.29
N PHE A 224 7.54 13.29 7.28
CA PHE A 224 8.70 13.39 8.16
C PHE A 224 10.03 13.19 7.42
N SER A 225 10.06 12.53 6.25
CA SER A 225 11.25 12.37 5.41
C SER A 225 11.79 13.68 4.85
N LEU A 226 10.93 14.70 4.77
CA LEU A 226 11.30 16.06 4.35
C LEU A 226 11.92 16.88 5.48
N MET A 227 11.76 16.44 6.73
CA MET A 227 12.39 17.08 7.87
C MET A 227 13.87 16.72 7.91
N SER A 228 14.73 17.71 8.17
CA SER A 228 16.15 17.42 8.33
C SER A 228 16.37 16.56 9.58
N GLU A 229 17.31 15.61 9.50
CA GLU A 229 17.78 14.82 10.66
C GLU A 229 18.12 15.74 11.86
N GLN A 230 18.61 16.97 11.62
CA GLN A 230 18.92 17.92 12.68
C GLN A 230 17.71 18.42 13.48
N ILE A 231 16.50 18.40 12.92
CA ILE A 231 15.28 18.83 13.64
C ILE A 231 14.70 17.68 14.44
N VAL A 232 14.80 16.45 13.94
CA VAL A 232 14.14 15.28 14.53
C VAL A 232 15.09 14.48 15.42
N ASP A 233 16.37 14.30 15.03
CA ASP A 233 17.33 13.43 15.72
C ASP A 233 18.21 14.16 16.75
N GLU A 234 18.24 15.50 16.74
CA GLU A 234 18.95 16.31 17.75
C GLU A 234 18.01 16.88 18.83
N ALA A 235 16.76 16.40 18.90
CA ALA A 235 15.82 16.78 19.95
C ALA A 235 16.41 16.42 21.33
N SER A 236 16.66 17.43 22.14
CA SER A 236 17.16 17.27 23.52
C SER A 236 16.02 17.45 24.49
N LEU A 237 16.02 16.66 25.56
CA LEU A 237 15.02 16.80 26.61
C LEU A 237 15.08 18.22 27.23
N PRO A 238 13.94 18.92 27.42
CA PRO A 238 13.90 20.20 28.12
C PRO A 238 14.47 20.11 29.54
N GLU A 239 15.13 21.17 30.03
CA GLU A 239 15.79 21.17 31.35
C GLU A 239 14.83 20.95 32.54
N ASP A 240 13.55 21.32 32.36
CA ASP A 240 12.48 21.24 33.35
C ASP A 240 11.51 20.07 33.12
N ALA A 241 11.80 19.19 32.15
CA ALA A 241 11.03 17.99 31.92
C ALA A 241 11.08 17.03 33.12
N ASP A 242 10.01 16.23 33.28
CA ASP A 242 9.97 15.09 34.19
C ASP A 242 10.11 13.79 33.37
N PRO A 243 11.31 13.18 33.31
CA PRO A 243 11.54 12.01 32.46
C PRO A 243 10.66 10.81 32.82
N LEU A 244 10.36 10.59 34.11
CA LEU A 244 9.56 9.43 34.52
C LEU A 244 8.10 9.63 34.12
N ASN A 245 7.58 10.84 34.30
CA ASN A 245 6.22 11.16 33.84
C ASN A 245 6.10 11.11 32.31
N LEU A 246 7.15 11.49 31.59
CA LEU A 246 7.22 11.38 30.13
C LEU A 246 7.19 9.93 29.66
N ILE A 247 7.96 9.04 30.30
CA ILE A 247 7.97 7.60 30.02
C ILE A 247 6.58 6.99 30.28
N GLU A 248 5.96 7.33 31.42
CA GLU A 248 4.61 6.84 31.75
C GLU A 248 3.58 7.30 30.71
N ASN A 249 3.59 8.58 30.33
CA ASN A 249 2.70 9.10 29.28
C ASN A 249 3.00 8.45 27.91
N SER A 250 4.26 8.20 27.57
CA SER A 250 4.61 7.48 26.34
C SER A 250 4.08 6.05 26.31
N ALA A 251 4.21 5.31 27.43
CA ALA A 251 3.66 3.97 27.55
C ALA A 251 2.12 3.96 27.51
N ASN A 252 1.47 4.91 28.18
CA ASN A 252 0.02 5.12 28.15
C ASN A 252 -0.47 5.39 26.73
N PHE A 253 0.16 6.35 26.05
CA PHE A 253 -0.18 6.74 24.70
C PHE A 253 0.00 5.61 23.70
N ILE A 254 1.18 4.97 23.62
CA ILE A 254 1.42 3.92 22.63
C ILE A 254 0.52 2.70 22.85
N SER A 255 0.15 2.41 24.11
CA SER A 255 -0.81 1.36 24.43
C SER A 255 -2.20 1.68 23.87
N MET A 256 -2.72 2.88 24.14
CA MET A 256 -4.02 3.33 23.60
C MET A 256 -3.97 3.39 22.08
N TYR A 257 -2.92 3.99 21.54
CA TYR A 257 -2.74 4.18 20.11
C TYR A 257 -2.76 2.85 19.37
N PHE A 258 -2.01 1.85 19.84
CA PHE A 258 -2.03 0.53 19.21
C PHE A 258 -3.31 -0.27 19.49
N ASP A 259 -3.99 -0.02 20.60
CA ASP A 259 -5.26 -0.70 20.88
C ASP A 259 -6.40 -0.29 19.94
N TYR A 260 -6.37 0.94 19.40
CA TYR A 260 -7.45 1.51 18.59
C TYR A 260 -7.08 1.86 17.14
N PHE A 261 -5.81 2.16 16.84
CA PHE A 261 -5.38 2.67 15.53
C PHE A 261 -4.41 1.75 14.78
N TYR A 262 -3.77 0.79 15.45
CA TYR A 262 -2.83 -0.12 14.80
C TYR A 262 -3.52 -1.25 14.03
N GLY A 263 -3.32 -1.27 12.71
CA GLY A 263 -4.12 -2.12 11.82
C GLY A 263 -3.86 -3.62 11.93
N LEU A 264 -2.69 -4.00 12.44
CA LEU A 264 -2.29 -5.41 12.55
C LEU A 264 -2.54 -6.01 13.94
N LYS A 265 -3.24 -5.30 14.84
CA LYS A 265 -3.58 -5.82 16.19
C LYS A 265 -4.24 -7.19 16.13
N ALA A 266 -5.29 -7.34 15.32
CA ALA A 266 -6.01 -8.60 15.16
C ALA A 266 -5.17 -9.67 14.44
N TYR A 267 -4.35 -9.25 13.47
CA TYR A 267 -3.42 -10.13 12.74
C TYR A 267 -2.40 -10.79 13.68
N PHE A 268 -1.85 -10.03 14.63
CA PHE A 268 -0.95 -10.55 15.66
C PHE A 268 -1.66 -11.23 16.84
N GLU A 269 -2.98 -11.39 16.79
CA GLU A 269 -3.80 -11.98 17.86
C GLU A 269 -3.63 -11.27 19.22
N ILE A 270 -3.46 -9.94 19.21
CA ILE A 270 -3.25 -9.14 20.41
C ILE A 270 -4.59 -8.63 20.95
N GLU A 271 -4.95 -9.07 22.16
CA GLU A 271 -6.17 -8.61 22.83
C GLU A 271 -6.05 -7.16 23.34
N SER A 272 -4.92 -6.83 23.99
CA SER A 272 -4.65 -5.50 24.54
C SER A 272 -3.16 -5.18 24.55
N TYR A 273 -2.79 -4.08 23.92
CA TYR A 273 -1.44 -3.54 23.93
C TYR A 273 -1.04 -3.00 25.30
N LYS A 274 -1.97 -2.44 26.07
CA LYS A 274 -1.69 -2.09 27.48
C LYS A 274 -1.19 -3.30 28.27
N THR A 275 -1.88 -4.43 28.16
CA THR A 275 -1.49 -5.67 28.88
C THR A 275 -0.16 -6.22 28.36
N LEU A 276 0.03 -6.22 27.04
CA LEU A 276 1.26 -6.67 26.41
C LEU A 276 2.46 -5.81 26.83
N PHE A 277 2.39 -4.49 26.68
CA PHE A 277 3.47 -3.57 27.03
C PHE A 277 3.78 -3.56 28.52
N GLN A 278 2.78 -3.75 29.38
CA GLN A 278 3.02 -3.99 30.80
C GLN A 278 3.80 -5.29 31.04
N SER A 279 3.49 -6.37 30.32
CA SER A 279 4.23 -7.64 30.45
C SER A 279 5.67 -7.57 29.94
N LEU A 280 5.94 -6.69 28.96
CA LEU A 280 7.27 -6.41 28.42
C LEU A 280 8.10 -5.48 29.32
N GLY A 281 7.49 -4.90 30.36
CA GLY A 281 8.16 -3.99 31.29
C GLY A 281 8.27 -2.55 30.76
N LEU A 282 7.51 -2.18 29.72
CA LEU A 282 7.55 -0.83 29.14
C LEU A 282 7.20 0.25 30.19
N TYR A 283 6.25 -0.07 31.07
CA TYR A 283 5.82 0.79 32.19
C TYR A 283 6.80 0.81 33.37
N ASP A 284 7.74 -0.13 33.42
CA ASP A 284 8.73 -0.25 34.50
C ASP A 284 10.05 0.46 34.16
N ALA A 285 10.18 1.02 32.94
CA ALA A 285 11.37 1.71 32.47
C ALA A 285 11.70 2.93 33.35
N LEU A 286 12.98 3.06 33.72
CA LEU A 286 13.47 4.12 34.61
C LEU A 286 14.16 5.27 33.85
N THR A 287 14.47 5.06 32.57
CA THR A 287 15.08 6.05 31.67
C THR A 287 14.41 6.00 30.30
N ILE A 288 14.49 7.11 29.55
CA ILE A 288 13.95 7.19 28.18
C ILE A 288 14.63 6.14 27.30
N SER A 289 15.95 5.97 27.41
CA SER A 289 16.68 4.94 26.70
C SER A 289 16.21 3.51 26.99
N GLU A 290 15.81 3.20 28.22
CA GLU A 290 15.28 1.87 28.58
C GLU A 290 13.90 1.66 27.94
N PHE A 291 13.04 2.68 27.97
CA PHE A 291 11.76 2.67 27.26
C PHE A 291 11.98 2.44 25.76
N ASP A 292 12.89 3.20 25.14
CA ASP A 292 13.20 3.12 23.71
C ASP A 292 13.74 1.74 23.33
N GLU A 293 14.63 1.15 24.13
CA GLU A 293 15.18 -0.18 23.90
C GLU A 293 14.11 -1.28 23.95
N ILE A 294 13.17 -1.20 24.91
CA ILE A 294 12.06 -2.15 25.04
C ILE A 294 11.12 -2.02 23.84
N LEU A 295 10.69 -0.80 23.52
CA LEU A 295 9.77 -0.55 22.40
C LEU A 295 10.41 -0.90 21.05
N PHE A 296 11.68 -0.57 20.85
CA PHE A 296 12.46 -0.97 19.68
C PHE A 296 12.48 -2.50 19.55
N SER A 297 12.83 -3.21 20.61
CA SER A 297 12.87 -4.68 20.59
C SER A 297 11.50 -5.27 20.22
N TYR A 298 10.41 -4.68 20.70
CA TYR A 298 9.07 -5.11 20.33
C TYR A 298 8.75 -4.82 18.86
N ILE A 299 8.86 -3.57 18.41
CA ILE A 299 8.55 -3.15 17.04
C ILE A 299 9.28 -4.02 16.02
N TYR A 300 10.58 -4.25 16.20
CA TYR A 300 11.36 -5.07 15.26
C TYR A 300 11.15 -6.58 15.42
N SER A 301 10.52 -7.03 16.51
CA SER A 301 10.08 -8.43 16.69
C SER A 301 8.80 -8.75 15.93
N LEU A 302 8.00 -7.73 15.57
CA LEU A 302 6.82 -7.90 14.72
C LEU A 302 7.18 -8.39 13.32
N SER A 303 8.46 -8.27 12.91
CA SER A 303 8.90 -8.54 11.54
C SER A 303 8.07 -7.78 10.51
N ASP A 304 7.55 -6.60 10.86
CA ASP A 304 6.75 -5.73 10.00
C ASP A 304 7.61 -4.59 9.43
N LEU A 305 7.58 -4.45 8.09
CA LEU A 305 8.31 -3.44 7.34
C LEU A 305 7.54 -2.10 7.31
N HIS A 306 6.23 -2.10 7.57
CA HIS A 306 5.42 -0.88 7.71
C HIS A 306 5.49 -0.28 9.11
N THR A 307 5.88 -1.08 10.12
CA THR A 307 6.05 -0.63 11.51
C THR A 307 7.51 -0.46 11.88
N SER A 308 7.95 0.79 12.05
CA SER A 308 9.35 1.11 12.31
C SER A 308 9.51 2.36 13.18
N ILE A 309 10.68 2.52 13.78
CA ILE A 309 11.03 3.76 14.48
C ILE A 309 11.74 4.68 13.49
N TYR A 310 11.06 5.75 13.10
CA TYR A 310 11.61 6.80 12.24
C TYR A 310 12.67 7.62 12.98
N SER A 311 12.36 8.06 14.21
CA SER A 311 13.31 8.72 15.10
C SER A 311 13.03 8.36 16.55
N LEU A 312 14.08 8.25 17.37
CA LEU A 312 13.98 7.87 18.78
C LEU A 312 13.55 9.04 19.67
N GLY A 313 13.54 10.28 19.16
CA GLY A 313 13.15 11.44 19.95
C GLY A 313 14.21 11.86 20.96
N TYR A 314 13.77 12.23 22.17
CA TYR A 314 14.64 12.80 23.19
C TYR A 314 15.71 11.83 23.67
N ASP A 315 16.92 12.35 23.86
CA ASP A 315 18.08 11.61 24.40
C ASP A 315 18.43 10.33 23.62
N SER A 316 18.11 10.29 22.32
CA SER A 316 18.34 9.17 21.40
C SER A 316 19.77 8.62 21.40
N ALA A 317 20.76 9.47 21.69
CA ALA A 317 22.17 9.11 21.75
C ALA A 317 22.53 8.14 22.90
N ASP A 318 21.67 8.04 23.92
CA ASP A 318 21.89 7.18 25.09
C ASP A 318 21.31 5.77 24.92
N ALA A 319 20.50 5.53 23.89
CA ALA A 319 19.88 4.23 23.61
C ALA A 319 20.88 3.22 22.99
N ASN A 320 20.94 2.02 23.56
CA ASN A 320 21.76 0.92 23.06
C ASN A 320 20.92 -0.15 22.36
N LEU A 321 20.55 0.17 21.12
CA LEU A 321 19.61 -0.63 20.34
C LEU A 321 20.23 -1.93 19.81
N THR A 322 19.54 -3.05 20.05
CA THR A 322 19.89 -4.36 19.53
C THR A 322 18.68 -4.94 18.81
N PHE A 323 18.86 -5.33 17.54
CA PHE A 323 17.80 -5.98 16.78
C PHE A 323 17.46 -7.36 17.41
N PRO A 324 16.17 -7.69 17.56
CA PRO A 324 15.75 -8.99 18.08
C PRO A 324 16.06 -10.11 17.10
N GLU A 325 16.16 -11.36 17.59
CA GLU A 325 16.35 -12.55 16.74
C GLU A 325 15.09 -12.87 15.90
N GLU A 326 13.92 -12.48 16.38
CA GLU A 326 12.60 -12.75 15.79
C GLU A 326 12.25 -11.71 14.70
N ASN A 327 13.14 -11.53 13.72
CA ASN A 327 13.00 -10.54 12.64
C ASN A 327 13.13 -11.17 11.23
N GLU A 328 12.65 -12.40 11.05
CA GLU A 328 12.93 -13.23 9.85
C GLU A 328 12.47 -12.57 8.54
N ARG A 329 11.23 -12.06 8.47
CA ARG A 329 10.70 -11.40 7.25
C ARG A 329 11.50 -10.14 6.90
N LEU A 330 11.85 -9.35 7.91
CA LEU A 330 12.67 -8.15 7.77
C LEU A 330 14.08 -8.50 7.23
N ASN A 331 14.71 -9.53 7.78
CA ASN A 331 16.02 -9.98 7.30
C ASN A 331 15.95 -10.51 5.87
N GLN A 332 14.93 -11.33 5.54
CA GLN A 332 14.75 -11.84 4.17
C GLN A 332 14.60 -10.71 3.15
N PHE A 333 13.84 -9.67 3.50
CA PHE A 333 13.70 -8.49 2.66
C PHE A 333 15.04 -7.80 2.43
N TYR A 334 15.78 -7.46 3.50
CA TYR A 334 17.05 -6.75 3.35
C TYR A 334 18.12 -7.61 2.67
N ASP A 335 18.18 -8.90 2.97
CA ASP A 335 19.11 -9.82 2.32
C ASP A 335 18.90 -9.83 0.81
N ALA A 336 17.64 -9.93 0.34
CA ALA A 336 17.32 -9.82 -1.08
C ALA A 336 17.63 -8.44 -1.66
N TYR A 337 17.21 -7.37 -0.98
CA TYR A 337 17.44 -5.99 -1.42
C TYR A 337 18.93 -5.69 -1.65
N TYR A 338 19.81 -6.23 -0.80
CA TYR A 338 21.26 -6.07 -0.95
C TYR A 338 21.90 -7.12 -1.86
N SER A 339 21.44 -8.38 -1.87
CA SER A 339 22.00 -9.43 -2.74
C SER A 339 21.69 -9.19 -4.21
N ASP A 340 20.53 -8.63 -4.49
CA ASP A 340 20.04 -8.35 -5.85
C ASP A 340 20.51 -6.99 -6.34
N THR A 341 21.44 -6.36 -5.60
CA THR A 341 22.06 -5.07 -5.96
C THR A 341 21.05 -3.95 -6.18
N CYS A 342 19.90 -3.97 -5.50
CA CYS A 342 18.86 -2.95 -5.64
C CYS A 342 19.36 -1.54 -5.35
N THR A 343 20.37 -1.39 -4.48
CA THR A 343 21.05 -0.12 -4.21
C THR A 343 21.83 0.46 -5.40
N GLU A 344 22.07 -0.32 -6.45
CA GLU A 344 22.77 0.10 -7.68
C GLU A 344 21.79 0.55 -8.77
N ARG A 345 20.48 0.34 -8.58
CA ARG A 345 19.43 0.79 -9.52
C ARG A 345 19.14 2.28 -9.28
N GLU A 346 19.57 3.13 -10.22
CA GLU A 346 19.45 4.60 -10.09
C GLU A 346 18.13 5.17 -10.61
N LEU A 347 17.40 4.43 -11.46
CA LEU A 347 16.15 4.86 -12.07
C LEU A 347 14.96 4.20 -11.36
N GLU A 348 13.93 4.98 -11.06
CA GLU A 348 12.64 4.45 -10.59
C GLU A 348 11.90 3.65 -11.68
N PHE A 349 12.18 3.97 -12.95
CA PHE A 349 11.55 3.37 -14.12
C PHE A 349 12.56 3.27 -15.29
N ASP A 350 12.66 2.11 -15.93
CA ASP A 350 13.44 1.92 -17.16
C ASP A 350 12.71 0.98 -18.13
N PHE A 351 12.79 1.26 -19.43
CA PHE A 351 12.14 0.47 -20.47
C PHE A 351 13.11 0.16 -21.60
N LYS A 352 13.33 -1.12 -21.85
CA LYS A 352 14.33 -1.64 -22.79
C LYS A 352 13.66 -2.50 -23.85
N GLU A 353 13.94 -2.22 -25.12
CA GLU A 353 13.51 -3.05 -26.24
C GLU A 353 14.63 -4.01 -26.68
N PHE A 354 14.26 -5.28 -26.82
CA PHE A 354 15.09 -6.33 -27.39
C PHE A 354 14.45 -6.85 -28.70
N PRO A 355 15.19 -7.65 -29.50
CA PRO A 355 14.67 -8.18 -30.75
C PRO A 355 13.35 -8.95 -30.59
N ASP A 356 13.21 -9.73 -29.51
CA ASP A 356 12.12 -10.68 -29.33
C ASP A 356 11.21 -10.36 -28.12
N TYR A 357 11.60 -9.42 -27.24
CA TYR A 357 10.85 -9.05 -26.02
C TYR A 357 11.11 -7.60 -25.59
N TYR A 358 10.39 -7.15 -24.56
CA TYR A 358 10.63 -5.91 -23.83
C TYR A 358 10.92 -6.18 -22.35
N ILE A 359 11.72 -5.32 -21.72
CA ILE A 359 11.85 -5.27 -20.25
C ILE A 359 11.33 -3.93 -19.77
N LEU A 360 10.42 -3.99 -18.81
CA LEU A 360 9.94 -2.86 -18.03
C LEU A 360 10.44 -3.01 -16.58
N GLU A 361 11.43 -2.23 -16.20
CA GLU A 361 11.95 -2.21 -14.83
C GLU A 361 11.25 -1.10 -14.05
N ILE A 362 10.57 -1.45 -12.96
CA ILE A 362 9.92 -0.48 -12.06
C ILE A 362 10.52 -0.71 -10.68
N ASN A 363 11.35 0.21 -10.20
CA ASN A 363 12.03 0.10 -8.91
C ASN A 363 11.32 0.87 -7.79
N GLU A 364 10.39 1.76 -8.13
CA GLU A 364 9.51 2.44 -7.17
C GLU A 364 8.22 2.88 -7.87
N PHE A 365 7.08 2.77 -7.17
CA PHE A 365 5.81 3.33 -7.64
C PHE A 365 5.67 4.77 -7.17
N THR A 366 5.68 5.73 -8.09
CA THR A 366 5.60 7.17 -7.76
C THR A 366 4.48 7.84 -8.53
N PHE A 367 4.17 9.10 -8.21
CA PHE A 367 3.18 9.86 -8.97
C PHE A 367 3.63 10.13 -10.43
N ASP A 368 4.92 10.01 -10.72
CA ASP A 368 5.48 10.15 -12.06
C ASP A 368 5.36 8.87 -12.91
N THR A 369 5.04 7.72 -12.31
CA THR A 369 4.90 6.43 -13.00
C THR A 369 3.96 6.53 -14.21
N LEU A 370 2.84 7.24 -14.09
CA LEU A 370 1.92 7.42 -15.22
C LEU A 370 2.60 8.12 -16.42
N GLY A 371 3.39 9.16 -16.16
CA GLY A 371 4.13 9.87 -17.20
C GLY A 371 5.12 8.95 -17.93
N TYR A 372 5.74 8.01 -17.21
CA TYR A 372 6.62 7.01 -17.80
C TYR A 372 5.86 5.98 -18.64
N LEU A 373 4.71 5.47 -18.16
CA LEU A 373 3.86 4.56 -18.92
C LEU A 373 3.41 5.19 -20.25
N GLN A 374 2.90 6.43 -20.19
CA GLN A 374 2.47 7.19 -21.36
C GLN A 374 3.59 7.46 -22.37
N SER A 375 4.83 7.58 -21.92
CA SER A 375 5.97 7.91 -22.77
C SER A 375 6.63 6.68 -23.39
N ASN A 376 6.56 5.52 -22.72
CA ASN A 376 7.32 4.32 -23.11
C ASN A 376 6.44 3.19 -23.68
N LEU A 377 5.19 3.06 -23.24
CA LEU A 377 4.29 2.00 -23.69
C LEU A 377 3.46 2.47 -24.91
N VAL A 378 4.14 2.86 -25.98
CA VAL A 378 3.53 3.41 -27.21
C VAL A 378 4.08 2.68 -28.43
N ASP A 379 3.19 2.34 -29.37
CA ASP A 379 3.54 1.69 -30.65
C ASP A 379 4.37 0.38 -30.48
N LEU A 380 4.10 -0.39 -29.43
CA LEU A 380 4.76 -1.67 -29.16
C LEU A 380 4.33 -2.74 -30.17
N ASP A 381 5.23 -3.69 -30.45
CA ASP A 381 4.90 -4.89 -31.21
C ASP A 381 4.03 -5.81 -30.33
N PRO A 382 2.76 -6.06 -30.66
CA PRO A 382 1.85 -6.83 -29.81
C PRO A 382 2.26 -8.30 -29.66
N ASP A 383 3.10 -8.82 -30.57
CA ASP A 383 3.55 -10.22 -30.54
C ASP A 383 4.78 -10.45 -29.63
N LYS A 384 5.41 -9.37 -29.12
CA LYS A 384 6.55 -9.46 -28.19
C LYS A 384 6.09 -9.45 -26.74
N PRO A 385 6.51 -10.40 -25.88
CA PRO A 385 6.20 -10.35 -24.45
C PRO A 385 6.89 -9.16 -23.75
N ILE A 386 6.29 -8.68 -22.66
CA ILE A 386 6.85 -7.68 -21.76
C ILE A 386 7.14 -8.32 -20.39
N PHE A 387 8.42 -8.29 -20.01
CA PHE A 387 8.88 -8.68 -18.69
C PHE A 387 8.90 -7.47 -17.76
N ILE A 388 8.06 -7.47 -16.74
CA ILE A 388 7.98 -6.41 -15.74
C ILE A 388 8.83 -6.83 -14.53
N ASP A 389 9.98 -6.18 -14.36
CA ASP A 389 10.87 -6.40 -13.23
C ASP A 389 10.44 -5.59 -12.01
N LEU A 390 10.04 -6.30 -10.97
CA LEU A 390 9.65 -5.77 -9.66
C LEU A 390 10.55 -6.30 -8.54
N ALA A 391 11.65 -6.97 -8.88
CA ALA A 391 12.53 -7.65 -7.94
C ALA A 391 13.20 -6.69 -6.96
N CYS A 392 13.32 -5.41 -7.30
CA CYS A 392 13.89 -4.39 -6.43
C CYS A 392 12.87 -3.32 -6.02
N ASN A 393 11.57 -3.59 -6.18
CA ASN A 393 10.52 -2.61 -5.94
C ASN A 393 9.83 -2.78 -4.57
N PRO A 394 10.12 -1.91 -3.59
CA PRO A 394 9.52 -2.02 -2.28
C PRO A 394 8.12 -1.39 -2.17
N GLY A 395 7.55 -0.89 -3.27
CA GLY A 395 6.21 -0.33 -3.34
C GLY A 395 6.18 1.16 -3.66
N GLY A 396 5.24 1.88 -3.03
CA GLY A 396 4.99 3.30 -3.25
C GLY A 396 3.50 3.61 -3.47
N SER A 397 3.19 4.35 -4.53
CA SER A 397 1.86 4.91 -4.80
C SER A 397 0.83 3.86 -5.24
N LEU A 398 -0.30 3.80 -4.52
CA LEU A 398 -1.49 3.04 -4.92
C LEU A 398 -2.04 3.50 -6.28
N LEU A 399 -2.04 4.80 -6.55
CA LEU A 399 -2.55 5.34 -7.81
C LEU A 399 -1.73 4.79 -8.99
N ALA A 400 -0.41 4.74 -8.86
CA ALA A 400 0.48 4.21 -9.88
C ALA A 400 0.22 2.71 -10.16
N VAL A 401 -0.12 1.93 -9.13
CA VAL A 401 -0.53 0.52 -9.28
C VAL A 401 -1.81 0.41 -10.10
N LEU A 402 -2.84 1.20 -9.77
CA LEU A 402 -4.12 1.18 -10.50
C LEU A 402 -3.96 1.65 -11.96
N GLU A 403 -3.12 2.66 -12.20
CA GLU A 403 -2.75 3.10 -13.55
C GLU A 403 -2.08 1.97 -14.33
N LEU A 404 -1.09 1.27 -13.74
CA LEU A 404 -0.43 0.17 -14.43
C LEU A 404 -1.42 -0.96 -14.76
N ILE A 405 -2.32 -1.34 -13.84
CA ILE A 405 -3.36 -2.34 -14.13
C ILE A 405 -4.24 -1.90 -15.30
N ALA A 406 -4.62 -0.62 -15.38
CA ALA A 406 -5.43 -0.09 -16.48
C ALA A 406 -4.72 -0.15 -17.86
N TYR A 407 -3.38 -0.27 -17.90
CA TYR A 407 -2.64 -0.55 -19.13
C TYR A 407 -2.66 -2.04 -19.51
N LEU A 408 -2.76 -2.96 -18.54
CA LEU A 408 -2.66 -4.40 -18.78
C LEU A 408 -4.00 -5.05 -19.17
N THR A 409 -5.13 -4.37 -18.99
CA THR A 409 -6.45 -4.93 -19.30
C THR A 409 -7.49 -3.89 -19.71
N ASP A 410 -8.37 -4.29 -20.63
CA ASP A 410 -9.61 -3.60 -21.00
C ASP A 410 -10.85 -4.18 -20.29
N GLU A 411 -10.70 -5.28 -19.56
CA GLU A 411 -11.75 -5.86 -18.72
C GLU A 411 -11.82 -5.13 -17.38
N PRO A 412 -13.01 -5.04 -16.75
CA PRO A 412 -13.13 -4.45 -15.43
C PRO A 412 -12.25 -5.15 -14.38
N PHE A 413 -11.53 -4.37 -13.58
CA PHE A 413 -10.67 -4.86 -12.51
C PHE A 413 -11.12 -4.37 -11.13
N GLU A 414 -10.77 -5.10 -10.07
CA GLU A 414 -11.29 -4.88 -8.72
C GLU A 414 -10.16 -4.55 -7.74
N PHE A 415 -10.39 -3.51 -6.93
CA PHE A 415 -9.56 -3.17 -5.78
C PHE A 415 -10.39 -3.35 -4.50
N GLN A 416 -9.79 -3.97 -3.48
CA GLN A 416 -10.47 -4.30 -2.23
C GLN A 416 -9.61 -3.95 -1.01
N TYR A 417 -10.23 -3.42 0.03
CA TYR A 417 -9.59 -3.19 1.31
C TYR A 417 -10.60 -3.30 2.46
N THR A 418 -10.08 -3.52 3.66
CA THR A 418 -10.83 -3.51 4.92
C THR A 418 -10.30 -2.43 5.85
N ILE A 419 -11.18 -1.89 6.70
CA ILE A 419 -10.77 -1.13 7.88
C ILE A 419 -10.75 -2.12 9.05
N THR A 420 -9.58 -2.55 9.50
CA THR A 420 -9.44 -3.65 10.46
C THR A 420 -9.98 -3.31 11.85
N SER A 421 -10.05 -2.03 12.22
CA SER A 421 -10.62 -1.55 13.48
C SER A 421 -12.15 -1.67 13.51
N THR A 422 -12.83 -1.43 12.38
CA THR A 422 -14.30 -1.48 12.28
C THR A 422 -14.82 -2.79 11.66
N GLY A 423 -13.99 -3.49 10.90
CA GLY A 423 -14.37 -4.66 10.10
C GLY A 423 -15.11 -4.32 8.82
N GLU A 424 -15.15 -3.05 8.40
CA GLU A 424 -15.71 -2.64 7.13
C GLU A 424 -14.93 -3.23 5.96
N ILE A 425 -15.61 -3.51 4.85
CA ILE A 425 -14.97 -3.94 3.60
C ILE A 425 -15.47 -3.06 2.47
N TYR A 426 -14.53 -2.51 1.72
CA TYR A 426 -14.76 -1.73 0.53
C TYR A 426 -14.23 -2.49 -0.67
N LYS A 427 -15.06 -2.57 -1.70
CA LYS A 427 -14.72 -3.18 -2.97
C LYS A 427 -15.10 -2.21 -4.09
N GLN A 428 -14.13 -1.86 -4.91
CA GLN A 428 -14.31 -0.93 -6.02
C GLN A 428 -13.96 -1.63 -7.33
N THR A 429 -14.85 -1.52 -8.30
CA THR A 429 -14.63 -2.03 -9.66
C THR A 429 -14.34 -0.86 -10.59
N TYR A 430 -13.27 -0.97 -11.35
CA TYR A 430 -12.77 0.02 -12.28
C TYR A 430 -12.84 -0.48 -13.71
N GLU A 431 -13.01 0.44 -14.67
CA GLU A 431 -12.72 0.22 -16.09
C GLU A 431 -11.68 1.23 -16.56
N SER A 432 -10.85 0.81 -17.50
CA SER A 432 -9.94 1.68 -18.24
C SER A 432 -10.76 2.66 -19.10
N THR A 433 -10.43 3.96 -19.05
CA THR A 433 -11.22 5.03 -19.69
C THR A 433 -10.69 5.45 -21.06
N ASN A 434 -9.48 5.01 -21.43
CA ASN A 434 -8.80 5.36 -22.67
C ASN A 434 -8.35 4.10 -23.44
N ASP A 435 -8.08 4.23 -24.74
CA ASP A 435 -7.49 3.18 -25.60
C ASP A 435 -5.98 2.94 -25.28
N THR A 436 -5.62 2.93 -23.99
CA THR A 436 -4.23 2.78 -23.49
C THR A 436 -3.84 1.33 -23.23
N VAL A 437 -4.78 0.40 -23.40
CA VAL A 437 -4.55 -1.02 -23.12
C VAL A 437 -3.56 -1.59 -24.13
N ILE A 438 -2.54 -2.26 -23.60
CA ILE A 438 -1.55 -3.00 -24.37
C ILE A 438 -1.87 -4.50 -24.30
N THR A 439 -1.81 -5.18 -25.45
CA THR A 439 -2.28 -6.57 -25.60
C THR A 439 -1.14 -7.59 -25.57
N ASN A 440 0.06 -7.17 -25.18
CA ASN A 440 1.24 -8.02 -25.08
C ASN A 440 1.04 -9.10 -24.01
N GLU A 441 1.81 -10.18 -24.09
CA GLU A 441 1.89 -11.15 -23.00
C GLU A 441 2.79 -10.60 -21.87
N PHE A 442 2.34 -10.68 -20.62
CA PHE A 442 3.05 -10.11 -19.47
C PHE A 442 3.61 -11.18 -18.54
N TYR A 443 4.82 -10.92 -18.04
CA TYR A 443 5.49 -11.72 -17.02
C TYR A 443 5.97 -10.79 -15.91
N LEU A 444 5.72 -11.13 -14.65
CA LEU A 444 6.18 -10.36 -13.50
C LEU A 444 7.35 -11.07 -12.82
N PHE A 445 8.43 -10.35 -12.55
CA PHE A 445 9.53 -10.85 -11.74
C PHE A 445 9.47 -10.30 -10.33
N THR A 446 9.37 -11.18 -9.34
CA THR A 446 9.31 -10.81 -7.92
C THR A 446 10.46 -11.42 -7.14
N SER A 447 10.86 -10.76 -6.06
CA SER A 447 11.82 -11.27 -5.09
C SER A 447 11.30 -11.03 -3.66
N LYS A 448 12.08 -11.40 -2.66
CA LYS A 448 11.81 -11.00 -1.27
C LYS A 448 11.90 -9.48 -1.04
N ALA A 449 12.47 -8.70 -1.95
CA ALA A 449 12.45 -7.24 -1.90
C ALA A 449 11.19 -6.62 -2.53
N SER A 450 10.34 -7.40 -3.20
CA SER A 450 9.03 -6.94 -3.66
C SER A 450 8.05 -6.81 -2.48
N TYR A 451 7.54 -5.59 -2.20
CA TYR A 451 6.79 -5.28 -0.98
C TYR A 451 5.71 -4.18 -1.18
N SER A 452 4.78 -4.01 -0.23
CA SER A 452 3.80 -2.89 -0.16
C SER A 452 2.95 -2.75 -1.43
N ALA A 453 2.93 -1.60 -2.10
CA ALA A 453 2.17 -1.40 -3.34
C ALA A 453 2.55 -2.40 -4.45
N THR A 454 3.80 -2.89 -4.50
CA THR A 454 4.20 -3.98 -5.41
C THR A 454 3.49 -5.27 -5.08
N ASN A 455 3.36 -5.59 -3.78
CA ASN A 455 2.61 -6.75 -3.32
C ASN A 455 1.13 -6.68 -3.73
N LEU A 456 0.53 -5.49 -3.63
CA LEU A 456 -0.83 -5.24 -4.16
C LEU A 456 -0.90 -5.45 -5.68
N PHE A 457 0.03 -4.87 -6.45
CA PHE A 457 0.06 -5.04 -7.90
C PHE A 457 0.16 -6.51 -8.30
N VAL A 458 1.05 -7.27 -7.67
CA VAL A 458 1.21 -8.71 -7.90
C VAL A 458 -0.07 -9.48 -7.53
N SER A 459 -0.75 -9.12 -6.43
CA SER A 459 -2.06 -9.70 -6.07
C SER A 459 -3.11 -9.44 -7.15
N MET A 460 -3.26 -8.18 -7.58
CA MET A 460 -4.24 -7.80 -8.59
C MET A 460 -3.95 -8.45 -9.94
N ALA A 461 -2.68 -8.47 -10.37
CA ALA A 461 -2.27 -9.16 -11.59
C ALA A 461 -2.59 -10.66 -11.54
N LYS A 462 -2.41 -11.30 -10.38
CA LYS A 462 -2.78 -12.71 -10.16
C LYS A 462 -4.28 -12.93 -10.20
N ASP A 463 -5.02 -12.13 -9.44
CA ASP A 463 -6.48 -12.23 -9.30
C ASP A 463 -7.20 -12.05 -10.65
N HIS A 464 -6.68 -11.17 -11.49
CA HIS A 464 -7.19 -10.87 -12.82
C HIS A 464 -6.51 -11.65 -13.96
N GLN A 465 -5.57 -12.56 -13.65
CA GLN A 465 -4.84 -13.38 -14.64
C GLN A 465 -4.15 -12.53 -15.72
N LEU A 466 -3.58 -11.39 -15.32
CA LEU A 466 -2.96 -10.42 -16.25
C LEU A 466 -1.55 -10.81 -16.66
N ALA A 467 -0.85 -11.60 -15.82
CA ALA A 467 0.54 -11.96 -16.04
C ALA A 467 0.89 -13.28 -15.37
N THR A 468 1.94 -13.94 -15.85
CA THR A 468 2.58 -15.06 -15.14
C THR A 468 3.61 -14.52 -14.15
N ILE A 469 3.50 -14.89 -12.88
CA ILE A 469 4.41 -14.41 -11.81
C ILE A 469 5.55 -15.40 -11.62
N ILE A 470 6.79 -14.90 -11.69
CA ILE A 470 8.02 -15.70 -11.64
C ILE A 470 8.95 -15.11 -10.59
N GLY A 471 9.60 -15.97 -9.79
CA GLY A 471 10.62 -15.55 -8.84
C GLY A 471 10.34 -16.06 -7.44
N GLU A 472 10.49 -15.20 -6.44
CA GLU A 472 10.21 -15.55 -5.04
C GLU A 472 8.89 -14.94 -4.57
N LYS A 473 8.34 -15.51 -3.49
CA LYS A 473 7.20 -14.91 -2.77
C LYS A 473 7.58 -13.50 -2.32
N THR A 474 6.73 -12.52 -2.63
CA THR A 474 6.86 -11.14 -2.15
C THR A 474 6.91 -11.11 -0.61
N SER A 475 7.44 -10.03 -0.04
CA SER A 475 7.51 -9.87 1.43
C SER A 475 6.20 -9.37 2.06
N GLY A 476 5.14 -9.18 1.26
CA GLY A 476 3.85 -8.77 1.78
C GLY A 476 3.71 -7.26 1.93
N GLY A 477 3.09 -6.85 3.04
CA GLY A 477 2.68 -5.48 3.28
C GLY A 477 1.31 -5.23 2.68
N ALA A 478 0.31 -5.14 3.54
CA ALA A 478 -1.07 -4.89 3.17
C ALA A 478 -1.63 -3.61 3.75
N CYS A 479 -0.96 -2.94 4.69
CA CYS A 479 -1.50 -1.73 5.29
C CYS A 479 -0.94 -0.47 4.63
N ALA A 480 -1.73 0.60 4.64
CA ALA A 480 -1.15 1.91 4.43
C ALA A 480 -0.29 2.32 5.63
N VAL A 481 0.74 3.13 5.39
CA VAL A 481 1.68 3.58 6.42
C VAL A 481 1.27 4.96 6.91
N VAL A 482 1.18 5.12 8.22
CA VAL A 482 0.97 6.43 8.85
C VAL A 482 1.96 6.66 9.99
N PHE A 483 2.09 7.92 10.42
CA PHE A 483 3.02 8.34 11.45
C PHE A 483 2.32 8.55 12.78
N ALA A 484 3.06 8.33 13.87
CA ALA A 484 2.65 8.77 15.20
C ALA A 484 3.84 9.41 15.94
N VAL A 485 3.55 10.48 16.67
CA VAL A 485 4.52 11.17 17.54
C VAL A 485 4.19 10.85 18.99
N LEU A 486 5.10 10.17 19.67
CA LEU A 486 4.96 9.81 21.08
C LEU A 486 5.32 11.01 21.98
N PRO A 487 4.85 11.04 23.23
CA PRO A 487 5.20 12.06 24.23
C PRO A 487 6.71 12.30 24.40
N ASN A 488 7.53 11.26 24.37
CA ASN A 488 9.00 11.36 24.40
C ASN A 488 9.63 11.82 23.07
N ASN A 489 8.83 12.35 22.16
CA ASN A 489 9.21 12.84 20.83
C ASN A 489 9.71 11.75 19.86
N MET A 490 9.53 10.47 20.20
CA MET A 490 9.77 9.37 19.29
C MET A 490 8.76 9.45 18.15
N VAL A 491 9.23 9.28 16.92
CA VAL A 491 8.40 9.19 15.73
C VAL A 491 8.42 7.76 15.23
N ILE A 492 7.25 7.15 15.09
CA ILE A 492 7.10 5.82 14.52
C ILE A 492 6.31 5.87 13.22
N THR A 493 6.67 4.99 12.27
CA THR A 493 5.76 4.57 11.21
C THR A 493 5.05 3.31 11.66
N HIS A 494 3.82 3.10 11.23
CA HIS A 494 3.09 1.87 11.52
C HIS A 494 2.03 1.57 10.47
N ALA A 495 1.65 0.29 10.43
CA ALA A 495 0.51 -0.21 9.68
C ALA A 495 -0.81 0.41 10.20
N SER A 496 -1.47 1.20 9.36
CA SER A 496 -2.78 1.78 9.65
C SER A 496 -3.89 0.73 9.59
N ALA A 497 -5.08 1.07 10.09
CA ALA A 497 -6.25 0.21 10.04
C ALA A 497 -6.72 -0.14 8.61
N MET A 498 -6.30 0.58 7.57
CA MET A 498 -6.64 0.22 6.19
C MET A 498 -5.71 -0.86 5.66
N ALA A 499 -6.26 -2.07 5.45
CA ALA A 499 -5.54 -3.23 4.93
C ALA A 499 -6.11 -3.71 3.58
N MET A 500 -5.26 -3.89 2.57
CA MET A 500 -5.65 -4.39 1.25
C MET A 500 -5.98 -5.88 1.27
N LEU A 501 -6.94 -6.26 0.43
CA LEU A 501 -7.44 -7.63 0.28
C LEU A 501 -7.21 -8.15 -1.14
N ASN A 502 -7.01 -9.46 -1.26
CA ASN A 502 -7.09 -10.16 -2.56
C ASN A 502 -8.55 -10.37 -3.00
N ALA A 503 -8.77 -10.92 -4.20
CA ALA A 503 -10.11 -11.21 -4.72
C ALA A 503 -10.92 -12.20 -3.88
N SER A 504 -10.27 -13.00 -3.02
CA SER A 504 -10.91 -13.92 -2.07
C SER A 504 -11.30 -13.24 -0.75
N GLY A 505 -10.97 -11.97 -0.56
CA GLY A 505 -11.24 -11.21 0.67
C GLY A 505 -10.23 -11.46 1.80
N GLU A 506 -9.04 -11.97 1.48
CA GLU A 506 -7.97 -12.23 2.45
C GLU A 506 -6.96 -11.09 2.47
N ILE A 507 -6.49 -10.69 3.66
CA ILE A 507 -5.46 -9.67 3.81
C ILE A 507 -4.15 -10.17 3.21
N ILE A 508 -3.51 -9.37 2.36
CA ILE A 508 -2.30 -9.74 1.61
C ILE A 508 -0.98 -9.52 2.37
N GLU A 509 -1.06 -9.44 3.71
CA GLU A 509 0.06 -9.05 4.58
C GLU A 509 1.23 -10.04 4.52
N ASP A 510 0.94 -11.33 4.29
CA ASP A 510 1.93 -12.41 4.22
C ASP A 510 2.69 -12.51 2.89
N GLY A 511 2.31 -11.74 1.88
CA GLY A 511 2.88 -11.80 0.54
C GLY A 511 2.18 -12.77 -0.41
N ILE A 512 2.43 -12.57 -1.70
CA ILE A 512 1.85 -13.32 -2.81
C ILE A 512 2.87 -14.34 -3.32
N GLU A 513 2.44 -15.60 -3.40
CA GLU A 513 3.24 -16.68 -3.98
C GLU A 513 3.35 -16.51 -5.50
N PRO A 514 4.54 -16.75 -6.09
CA PRO A 514 4.69 -16.75 -7.53
C PRO A 514 3.98 -17.96 -8.15
N ASP A 515 3.71 -17.90 -9.44
CA ASP A 515 3.23 -19.06 -10.20
C ASP A 515 4.39 -20.02 -10.50
N ILE A 516 5.60 -19.45 -10.69
CA ILE A 516 6.85 -20.18 -10.90
C ILE A 516 7.88 -19.74 -9.85
N TYR A 517 8.28 -20.65 -8.97
CA TYR A 517 9.36 -20.37 -8.03
C TYR A 517 10.73 -20.37 -8.73
N TYR A 518 11.49 -19.29 -8.55
CA TYR A 518 12.85 -19.14 -9.05
C TYR A 518 13.68 -18.24 -8.11
N SER A 519 14.86 -18.70 -7.69
CA SER A 519 15.60 -18.06 -6.58
C SER A 519 17.09 -17.81 -6.87
N SER A 520 17.53 -17.81 -8.14
CA SER A 520 18.91 -17.41 -8.43
C SER A 520 19.05 -15.90 -8.37
N SER A 521 20.23 -15.39 -8.00
CA SER A 521 20.55 -13.95 -8.05
C SER A 521 20.10 -13.37 -9.38
N ILE A 522 19.16 -12.42 -9.34
CA ILE A 522 18.46 -11.91 -10.51
C ILE A 522 19.42 -10.99 -11.27
N ASP A 523 20.23 -11.55 -12.15
CA ASP A 523 20.52 -10.85 -13.39
C ASP A 523 19.32 -11.13 -14.28
N ILE A 524 18.48 -10.12 -14.49
CA ILE A 524 17.29 -10.25 -15.31
C ILE A 524 17.64 -10.66 -16.74
N ASP A 525 18.84 -10.33 -17.24
CA ASP A 525 19.31 -10.80 -18.55
C ASP A 525 19.57 -12.32 -18.51
N ASP A 526 20.10 -12.88 -17.42
CA ASP A 526 20.29 -14.33 -17.26
C ASP A 526 18.95 -15.05 -17.06
N LEU A 527 18.04 -14.49 -16.27
CA LEU A 527 16.69 -15.03 -16.08
C LEU A 527 15.90 -14.99 -17.38
N ILE A 528 15.96 -13.88 -18.12
CA ILE A 528 15.32 -13.78 -19.43
C ILE A 528 16.00 -14.74 -20.41
N LEU A 529 17.32 -14.91 -20.42
CA LEU A 529 17.96 -15.92 -21.25
C LEU A 529 17.51 -17.35 -20.87
N GLU A 530 17.28 -17.65 -19.59
CA GLU A 530 16.74 -18.94 -19.16
C GLU A 530 15.26 -19.11 -19.54
N VAL A 531 14.45 -18.05 -19.38
CA VAL A 531 13.04 -17.98 -19.75
C VAL A 531 12.86 -18.00 -21.28
N GLU A 532 13.75 -17.37 -22.03
CA GLU A 532 13.81 -17.38 -23.49
C GLU A 532 14.26 -18.74 -24.01
N ASN A 533 15.31 -19.33 -23.42
CA ASN A 533 15.63 -20.72 -23.69
C ASN A 533 14.44 -21.62 -23.32
N TYR A 534 13.60 -21.26 -22.36
CA TYR A 534 12.49 -22.06 -21.88
C TYR A 534 11.19 -21.96 -22.71
N TYR A 535 10.84 -20.77 -23.21
CA TYR A 535 9.66 -20.54 -24.07
C TYR A 535 9.98 -20.61 -25.57
N PHE A 536 11.23 -20.35 -25.98
CA PHE A 536 11.66 -20.39 -27.39
C PHE A 536 12.55 -21.59 -27.75
N LEU A 537 12.95 -22.47 -26.82
CA LEU A 537 13.35 -23.83 -27.21
C LEU A 537 12.10 -24.52 -27.74
N HIS A 538 11.92 -24.40 -29.06
CA HIS A 538 11.04 -25.25 -29.82
C HIS A 538 11.30 -26.67 -29.34
N VAL A 539 10.24 -27.42 -29.05
CA VAL A 539 10.35 -28.88 -28.99
C VAL A 539 11.00 -29.26 -30.33
N GLU A 540 12.25 -29.73 -30.31
CA GLU A 540 12.91 -30.15 -31.53
C GLU A 540 12.17 -31.40 -32.01
N SER A 541 11.19 -31.18 -32.89
CA SER A 541 10.34 -32.19 -33.46
C SER A 541 10.84 -32.50 -34.87
N GLU A 542 11.22 -33.75 -35.12
CA GLU A 542 11.41 -34.22 -36.49
C GLU A 542 10.02 -34.52 -37.07
N VAL A 543 9.51 -33.60 -37.90
CA VAL A 543 8.25 -33.80 -38.62
C VAL A 543 8.55 -34.24 -40.05
N ILE A 544 8.19 -35.48 -40.37
CA ILE A 544 8.27 -36.03 -41.72
C ILE A 544 6.88 -35.94 -42.35
N ASP A 545 6.71 -34.93 -43.20
CA ASP A 545 5.54 -34.81 -44.06
C ASP A 545 5.78 -35.56 -45.38
N SER A 546 5.04 -36.65 -45.57
CA SER A 546 5.04 -37.47 -46.79
C SER A 546 3.70 -37.40 -47.54
N SER A 547 2.92 -36.35 -47.25
CA SER A 547 1.59 -36.15 -47.78
C SER A 547 1.58 -36.07 -49.31
N THR A 548 0.48 -36.54 -49.87
CA THR A 548 0.13 -36.43 -51.29
C THR A 548 -1.22 -35.73 -51.40
N ASN A 549 -1.59 -35.34 -52.62
CA ASN A 549 -2.82 -34.59 -52.88
C ASN A 549 -4.08 -35.24 -52.30
N ASN A 550 -4.13 -36.58 -52.20
CA ASN A 550 -5.32 -37.29 -51.70
C ASN A 550 -5.12 -37.92 -50.32
N VAL A 551 -3.93 -37.80 -49.73
CA VAL A 551 -3.61 -38.42 -48.44
C VAL A 551 -2.64 -37.51 -47.69
N ILE A 552 -3.08 -36.96 -46.58
CA ILE A 552 -2.20 -36.37 -45.59
C ILE A 552 -1.51 -37.51 -44.84
N ASP A 553 -0.18 -37.47 -44.74
CA ASP A 553 0.65 -38.50 -44.12
C ASP A 553 1.83 -37.87 -43.37
N ILE A 554 1.67 -37.66 -42.06
CA ILE A 554 2.61 -36.91 -41.21
C ILE A 554 3.11 -37.81 -40.10
N ALA A 555 4.43 -37.98 -39.99
CA ALA A 555 5.08 -38.60 -38.84
C ALA A 555 5.77 -37.52 -37.99
N VAL A 556 5.64 -37.63 -36.67
CA VAL A 556 6.26 -36.72 -35.69
C VAL A 556 7.10 -37.55 -34.71
N ASP A 557 8.35 -37.14 -34.50
CA ASP A 557 9.23 -37.67 -33.46
C ASP A 557 9.75 -36.54 -32.57
N LEU A 558 9.41 -36.57 -31.29
CA LEU A 558 9.78 -35.55 -30.29
C LEU A 558 11.01 -35.98 -29.47
N SER A 559 12.05 -36.44 -30.16
CA SER A 559 13.18 -37.16 -29.54
C SER A 559 14.11 -36.31 -28.66
N ASP A 560 14.03 -34.98 -28.74
CA ASP A 560 14.81 -34.05 -27.91
C ASP A 560 13.88 -33.11 -27.13
N PHE A 561 13.37 -33.63 -26.01
CA PHE A 561 12.44 -32.92 -25.11
C PHE A 561 13.23 -32.14 -24.04
N PRO A 562 12.81 -30.92 -23.64
CA PRO A 562 13.54 -30.12 -22.66
C PRO A 562 13.82 -30.88 -21.35
N VAL A 563 15.03 -30.75 -20.79
CA VAL A 563 15.41 -31.40 -19.52
C VAL A 563 14.48 -30.92 -18.40
N ASN A 564 13.87 -31.81 -17.61
CA ASN A 564 12.85 -31.49 -16.57
C ASN A 564 11.43 -31.20 -17.09
N SER A 565 11.13 -31.50 -18.36
CA SER A 565 9.76 -31.55 -18.86
C SER A 565 9.17 -32.97 -18.83
N THR A 566 7.84 -33.04 -18.74
CA THR A 566 7.02 -34.24 -18.82
C THR A 566 6.04 -34.04 -19.96
N PHE A 567 6.20 -34.81 -21.05
CA PHE A 567 5.23 -34.81 -22.15
C PHE A 567 3.82 -35.16 -21.65
N ILE A 568 2.81 -34.38 -22.05
CA ILE A 568 1.39 -34.60 -21.73
C ILE A 568 0.69 -35.24 -22.93
N SER A 569 0.65 -34.52 -24.06
CA SER A 569 -0.05 -34.97 -25.26
C SER A 569 0.34 -34.20 -26.52
N LEU A 570 0.17 -34.82 -27.68
CA LEU A 570 0.12 -34.15 -28.99
C LEU A 570 -1.33 -33.88 -29.37
N GLU A 571 -1.59 -32.75 -29.99
CA GLU A 571 -2.90 -32.35 -30.50
C GLU A 571 -2.80 -31.97 -31.97
N ILE A 572 -3.65 -32.57 -32.81
CA ILE A 572 -3.69 -32.32 -34.25
C ILE A 572 -5.05 -31.78 -34.60
N GLU A 573 -5.05 -30.55 -35.09
CA GLU A 573 -6.24 -29.84 -35.53
C GLU A 573 -6.24 -29.74 -37.05
N VAL A 574 -7.37 -30.09 -37.65
CA VAL A 574 -7.60 -29.99 -39.10
C VAL A 574 -8.68 -28.95 -39.32
N PHE A 575 -8.39 -27.91 -40.09
CA PHE A 575 -9.29 -26.80 -40.39
C PHE A 575 -9.64 -26.78 -41.88
N ASN A 576 -10.80 -26.22 -42.20
CA ASN A 576 -11.12 -25.81 -43.56
C ASN A 576 -10.44 -24.45 -43.84
N SER A 577 -9.41 -24.44 -44.68
CA SER A 577 -8.57 -23.25 -44.93
C SER A 577 -9.34 -22.07 -45.54
N SER A 578 -10.52 -22.30 -46.13
CA SER A 578 -11.32 -21.23 -46.74
C SER A 578 -12.32 -20.58 -45.77
N THR A 579 -12.66 -21.24 -44.67
CA THR A 579 -13.68 -20.79 -43.71
C THR A 579 -13.17 -20.68 -42.28
N SER A 580 -11.94 -21.17 -42.03
CA SER A 580 -11.34 -21.34 -40.71
C SER A 580 -12.16 -22.21 -39.75
N GLU A 581 -13.09 -23.02 -40.28
CA GLU A 581 -13.90 -23.93 -39.49
C GLU A 581 -13.10 -25.19 -39.12
N LEU A 582 -13.08 -25.54 -37.83
CA LEU A 582 -12.44 -26.76 -37.33
C LEU A 582 -13.19 -28.00 -37.82
N ILE A 583 -12.50 -28.86 -38.57
CA ILE A 583 -13.02 -30.12 -39.12
C ILE A 583 -12.87 -31.24 -38.09
N SER A 584 -11.70 -31.36 -37.47
CA SER A 584 -11.43 -32.40 -36.47
C SER A 584 -10.25 -32.06 -35.58
N THR A 585 -10.30 -32.49 -34.32
CA THR A 585 -9.17 -32.49 -33.38
C THR A 585 -8.89 -33.92 -32.93
N ASN A 586 -7.62 -34.32 -32.93
CA ASN A 586 -7.16 -35.62 -32.43
C ASN A 586 -6.08 -35.40 -31.38
N GLN A 587 -6.16 -36.10 -30.24
CA GLN A 587 -5.13 -36.06 -29.20
C GLN A 587 -4.43 -37.41 -29.04
N TYR A 588 -3.13 -37.38 -28.79
CA TYR A 588 -2.26 -38.54 -28.68
C TYR A 588 -1.38 -38.44 -27.44
N SER A 589 -1.24 -39.53 -26.68
CA SER A 589 -0.46 -39.58 -25.43
C SER A 589 0.91 -40.24 -25.61
N THR A 590 1.49 -40.17 -26.82
CA THR A 590 2.81 -40.73 -27.13
C THR A 590 3.67 -39.68 -27.81
N ASP A 591 4.98 -39.72 -27.52
CA ASP A 591 6.04 -38.82 -28.00
C ASP A 591 6.51 -39.11 -29.44
N THR A 592 6.24 -40.31 -29.96
CA THR A 592 6.36 -40.63 -31.40
C THR A 592 4.99 -41.02 -31.97
N PHE A 593 4.65 -40.51 -33.14
CA PHE A 593 3.30 -40.68 -33.70
C PHE A 593 3.24 -40.56 -35.24
N HIS A 594 2.19 -41.13 -35.84
CA HIS A 594 1.94 -41.15 -37.28
C HIS A 594 0.46 -40.87 -37.61
N PHE A 595 0.18 -39.73 -38.22
CA PHE A 595 -1.15 -39.31 -38.67
C PHE A 595 -1.36 -39.64 -40.13
N GLN A 596 -2.54 -40.20 -40.45
CA GLN A 596 -2.93 -40.37 -41.84
C GLN A 596 -4.42 -40.03 -42.03
N LEU A 597 -4.71 -39.16 -43.00
CA LEU A 597 -6.07 -38.77 -43.37
C LEU A 597 -6.22 -38.81 -44.90
N SER A 598 -7.19 -39.58 -45.38
CA SER A 598 -7.52 -39.61 -46.82
C SER A 598 -8.52 -38.50 -47.15
N MET A 599 -8.23 -37.73 -48.19
CA MET A 599 -9.09 -36.67 -48.71
C MET A 599 -9.63 -37.03 -50.10
N GLY A 600 -10.90 -36.72 -50.33
CA GLY A 600 -11.56 -36.78 -51.63
C GLY A 600 -11.36 -35.50 -52.44
N VAL A 601 -11.49 -35.61 -53.76
CA VAL A 601 -11.31 -34.48 -54.71
C VAL A 601 -12.37 -33.37 -54.53
N GLU A 602 -13.47 -33.65 -53.82
CA GLU A 602 -14.51 -32.66 -53.49
C GLU A 602 -14.36 -32.09 -52.06
N ASP A 603 -13.37 -32.54 -51.29
CA ASP A 603 -13.12 -32.05 -49.93
C ASP A 603 -12.51 -30.64 -49.98
N PRO A 604 -12.77 -29.79 -48.96
CA PRO A 604 -12.21 -28.44 -48.89
C PRO A 604 -10.68 -28.49 -48.70
N ILE A 605 -10.01 -27.39 -49.05
CA ILE A 605 -8.61 -27.16 -48.68
C ILE A 605 -8.49 -27.30 -47.16
N ALA A 606 -7.58 -28.13 -46.70
CA ALA A 606 -7.39 -28.46 -45.30
C ALA A 606 -6.09 -27.84 -44.77
N SER A 607 -6.15 -27.12 -43.66
CA SER A 607 -4.97 -26.71 -42.89
C SER A 607 -4.80 -27.64 -41.72
N ILE A 608 -3.59 -28.11 -41.48
CA ILE A 608 -3.24 -28.96 -40.35
C ILE A 608 -2.30 -28.23 -39.45
N VAL A 609 -2.62 -28.25 -38.18
CA VAL A 609 -1.85 -27.62 -37.11
C VAL A 609 -1.57 -28.69 -36.06
N ILE A 610 -0.31 -28.85 -35.68
CA ILE A 610 0.13 -29.81 -34.67
C ILE A 610 0.67 -29.05 -33.48
N PHE A 611 0.09 -29.30 -32.31
CA PHE A 611 0.55 -28.77 -31.04
C PHE A 611 1.11 -29.86 -30.15
N VAL A 612 2.16 -29.55 -29.39
CA VAL A 612 2.67 -30.36 -28.29
C VAL A 612 2.26 -29.74 -26.98
N HIS A 613 1.67 -30.55 -26.10
CA HIS A 613 1.39 -30.23 -24.71
C HIS A 613 2.40 -30.92 -23.81
N TYR A 614 3.05 -30.17 -22.92
CA TYR A 614 3.94 -30.72 -21.92
C TYR A 614 3.89 -29.96 -20.61
N GLU A 615 4.30 -30.62 -19.53
CA GLU A 615 4.48 -30.02 -18.21
C GLU A 615 5.96 -29.74 -17.97
N TYR A 616 6.36 -28.53 -17.60
CA TYR A 616 7.70 -28.28 -17.09
C TYR A 616 7.62 -27.41 -15.84
N LEU A 617 8.35 -27.82 -14.80
CA LEU A 617 8.26 -27.23 -13.46
C LEU A 617 6.81 -27.01 -12.95
N GLY A 618 5.87 -27.87 -13.38
CA GLY A 618 4.47 -27.82 -12.98
C GLY A 618 3.53 -27.02 -13.88
N ILE A 619 4.02 -26.40 -14.96
CA ILE A 619 3.22 -25.60 -15.90
C ILE A 619 2.90 -26.41 -17.14
N THR A 620 1.62 -26.47 -17.51
CA THR A 620 1.17 -27.06 -18.78
C THR A 620 1.30 -26.05 -19.91
N THR A 621 2.18 -26.32 -20.87
CA THR A 621 2.45 -25.47 -22.03
C THR A 621 1.93 -26.12 -23.31
N LYS A 622 1.34 -25.33 -24.23
CA LYS A 622 0.89 -25.74 -25.57
C LYS A 622 1.74 -25.03 -26.64
N VAL A 623 2.54 -25.76 -27.41
CA VAL A 623 3.46 -25.21 -28.43
C VAL A 623 3.09 -25.70 -29.82
N LEU A 624 3.01 -24.79 -30.80
CA LEU A 624 2.86 -25.12 -32.22
C LEU A 624 4.17 -25.71 -32.76
N VAL A 625 4.13 -26.93 -33.30
CA VAL A 625 5.34 -27.59 -33.85
C VAL A 625 5.29 -27.81 -35.36
N TYR A 626 4.10 -27.76 -35.98
CA TYR A 626 3.96 -27.89 -37.43
C TYR A 626 2.65 -27.30 -37.92
N GLU A 627 2.72 -26.59 -39.06
CA GLU A 627 1.56 -26.12 -39.80
C GLU A 627 1.75 -26.34 -41.30
N ALA A 628 0.73 -26.89 -41.97
CA ALA A 628 0.71 -26.99 -43.43
C ALA A 628 -0.71 -26.92 -44.00
N SER A 629 -0.82 -26.52 -45.27
CA SER A 629 -2.07 -26.47 -46.01
C SER A 629 -2.06 -27.42 -47.20
N PHE A 630 -3.16 -28.15 -47.39
CA PHE A 630 -3.31 -29.21 -48.39
C PHE A 630 -4.53 -28.94 -49.27
N ASP A 631 -4.32 -28.92 -50.59
CA ASP A 631 -5.36 -28.75 -51.59
C ASP A 631 -5.55 -30.06 -52.37
N PRO A 632 -6.64 -30.82 -52.14
CA PRO A 632 -6.89 -32.09 -52.82
C PRO A 632 -7.21 -31.97 -54.32
N SER A 633 -7.34 -30.74 -54.84
CA SER A 633 -7.67 -30.47 -56.25
C SER A 633 -6.45 -30.24 -57.16
N ASN A 634 -5.27 -29.98 -56.58
CA ASN A 634 -3.96 -29.90 -57.25
C ASN A 634 -3.14 -31.14 -56.97
#